data_AF-A0A6C0C0T8-F1
#
_entry.id   AF-A0A6C0C0T8-F1
#
_cell.length_a   1.000
_cell.length_b   1.000
_cell.length_c   1.000
_cell.angle_alpha   90.00
_cell.angle_beta   90.00
_cell.angle_gamma   90.00
#
_symmetry.space_group_name_H-M   'P 1'
#
loop_
_entity.id
_entity.type
_entity.pdbx_description
1 polymer ?
#
loop_
_entity_poly.entity_id
_entity_poly.type
_entity_poly.pdbx_seq_one_letter_code
_entity_poly.pdbx_strand_id
1 'polypeptide(L)'
;MAKKCAPGVFCIENMTLFVLMVTILIAILVFYQVQNKEIKIINKIPKQDLVMSGSQHVENPNIFNNPHRPPLRDNQYFPPAGGDVRGGIPINIKTRSTGQDYTQMGILTKNGSPENLILPLMGRRTMTGRDKWNYYTISNSGSVNTRLPVSVKGKSCTSEYGCDDIMNGEQVYVEGYDSTFKVTKYENNEFQYIPVI
;
A
#
# COMPACT_ATOMS: atom_id res chain seq x y z
N MET A 1 -70.35 -17.24 -5.07
CA MET A 1 -69.62 -17.63 -6.30
C MET A 1 -68.25 -16.99 -6.23
N ALA A 2 -67.19 -17.79 -6.03
CA ALA A 2 -65.84 -17.25 -5.91
C ALA A 2 -65.37 -16.75 -7.27
N LYS A 3 -65.08 -15.44 -7.38
CA LYS A 3 -64.41 -14.87 -8.54
C LYS A 3 -62.94 -15.33 -8.50
N LYS A 4 -62.67 -16.53 -9.01
CA LYS A 4 -61.30 -17.00 -9.23
C LYS A 4 -60.88 -16.60 -10.63
N CYS A 5 -59.70 -16.02 -10.72
CA CYS A 5 -59.11 -15.60 -11.98
C CYS A 5 -58.45 -16.75 -12.71
N ALA A 6 -58.40 -16.65 -14.04
CA ALA A 6 -57.75 -17.63 -14.88
C ALA A 6 -56.26 -17.78 -14.49
N PRO A 7 -55.71 -19.01 -14.47
CA PRO A 7 -54.32 -19.22 -14.10
C PRO A 7 -53.39 -18.52 -15.09
N GLY A 8 -52.48 -17.69 -14.57
CA GLY A 8 -51.48 -16.95 -15.37
C GLY A 8 -51.75 -15.45 -15.55
N VAL A 9 -52.83 -14.89 -14.97
CA VAL A 9 -53.13 -13.45 -15.04
C VAL A 9 -53.22 -12.85 -13.64
N PHE A 10 -52.49 -11.77 -13.38
CA PHE A 10 -52.61 -11.02 -12.12
C PHE A 10 -53.99 -10.37 -12.06
N CYS A 11 -54.82 -10.81 -11.13
CA CYS A 11 -56.09 -10.16 -10.89
C CYS A 11 -55.95 -8.96 -9.98
N ILE A 12 -56.18 -7.80 -10.56
CA ILE A 12 -56.31 -6.53 -9.85
C ILE A 12 -57.70 -6.49 -9.20
N GLU A 13 -57.77 -7.01 -8.00
CA GLU A 13 -58.83 -6.65 -7.04
C GLU A 13 -58.37 -5.47 -6.19
N ASN A 14 -59.31 -4.65 -5.70
CA ASN A 14 -59.01 -3.47 -4.89
C ASN A 14 -58.13 -3.81 -3.65
N MET A 15 -58.27 -5.02 -3.11
CA MET A 15 -57.43 -5.53 -2.02
C MET A 15 -56.00 -5.85 -2.47
N THR A 16 -55.80 -6.47 -3.63
CA THR A 16 -54.46 -6.76 -4.17
C THR A 16 -53.70 -5.49 -4.57
N LEU A 17 -54.42 -4.45 -5.02
CA LEU A 17 -53.86 -3.15 -5.39
C LEU A 17 -53.40 -2.39 -4.14
N PHE A 18 -54.16 -2.47 -3.04
CA PHE A 18 -53.75 -1.93 -1.74
C PHE A 18 -52.48 -2.62 -1.21
N VAL A 19 -52.42 -3.96 -1.28
CA VAL A 19 -51.23 -4.72 -0.85
C VAL A 19 -49.99 -4.35 -1.67
N LEU A 20 -50.12 -4.22 -3.00
CA LEU A 20 -49.01 -3.78 -3.86
C LEU A 20 -48.50 -2.38 -3.48
N MET A 21 -49.41 -1.42 -3.25
CA MET A 21 -49.03 -0.07 -2.84
C MET A 21 -48.27 -0.06 -1.50
N VAL A 22 -48.70 -0.87 -0.53
CA VAL A 22 -48.01 -1.01 0.77
C VAL A 22 -46.62 -1.62 0.60
N THR A 23 -46.47 -2.65 -0.25
CA THR A 23 -45.15 -3.26 -0.50
C THR A 23 -44.16 -2.30 -1.16
N ILE A 24 -44.63 -1.46 -2.09
CA ILE A 24 -43.80 -0.44 -2.75
C ILE A 24 -43.37 0.63 -1.74
N LEU A 25 -44.28 1.06 -0.86
CA LEU A 25 -43.98 2.07 0.17
C LEU A 25 -42.92 1.56 1.16
N ILE A 26 -43.02 0.30 1.58
CA ILE A 26 -42.00 -0.34 2.44
C ILE A 26 -40.65 -0.43 1.72
N ALA A 27 -40.63 -0.81 0.44
CA ALA A 27 -39.40 -0.89 -0.35
C ALA A 27 -38.70 0.48 -0.46
N ILE A 28 -39.47 1.55 -0.65
CA ILE A 28 -38.96 2.92 -0.69
C ILE A 28 -38.36 3.34 0.66
N LEU A 29 -39.04 3.05 1.77
CA LEU A 29 -38.52 3.35 3.12
C LEU A 29 -37.21 2.62 3.41
N VAL A 30 -37.09 1.35 3.02
CA VAL A 30 -35.85 0.57 3.16
C VAL A 30 -34.74 1.16 2.29
N PHE A 31 -35.04 1.58 1.06
CA PHE A 31 -34.07 2.22 0.17
C PHE A 31 -33.50 3.52 0.77
N TYR A 32 -34.34 4.37 1.36
CA TYR A 32 -33.88 5.57 2.05
C TYR A 32 -32.99 5.28 3.28
N GLN A 33 -33.26 4.21 4.02
CA GLN A 33 -32.43 3.79 5.16
C GLN A 33 -31.04 3.29 4.72
N VAL A 34 -30.93 2.69 3.53
CA VAL A 34 -29.65 2.22 2.98
C VAL A 34 -28.78 3.39 2.49
N GLN A 35 -29.39 4.42 1.90
CA GLN A 35 -28.68 5.62 1.41
C GLN A 35 -28.12 6.49 2.54
N ASN A 36 -28.80 6.56 3.70
CA ASN A 36 -28.42 7.46 4.80
C ASN A 36 -27.34 6.92 5.76
N LYS A 37 -26.61 5.86 5.39
CA LYS A 37 -25.46 5.41 6.19
C LYS A 37 -24.24 6.30 5.93
N GLU A 38 -24.11 7.37 6.70
CA GLU A 38 -22.85 8.12 6.76
C GLU A 38 -21.73 7.23 7.33
N ILE A 39 -20.64 7.11 6.56
CA ILE A 39 -19.40 6.44 7.00
C ILE A 39 -18.69 7.38 7.99
N LYS A 40 -18.88 7.14 9.29
CA LYS A 40 -18.09 7.82 10.34
C LYS A 40 -16.67 7.25 10.39
N ILE A 41 -15.75 7.86 9.66
CA ILE A 41 -14.31 7.59 9.78
C ILE A 41 -13.82 8.19 11.11
N ILE A 42 -13.67 7.36 12.14
CA ILE A 42 -13.04 7.75 13.41
C ILE A 42 -11.52 7.80 13.17
N ASN A 43 -11.02 8.95 12.75
CA ASN A 43 -9.59 9.25 12.80
C ASN A 43 -9.21 9.63 14.24
N LYS A 44 -9.02 8.63 15.11
CA LYS A 44 -8.31 8.85 16.38
C LYS A 44 -6.81 8.94 16.06
N ILE A 45 -6.33 10.17 15.85
CA ILE A 45 -4.90 10.47 15.90
C ILE A 45 -4.47 10.23 17.36
N PRO A 46 -3.55 9.30 17.65
CA PRO A 46 -3.03 9.15 19.00
C PRO A 46 -2.19 10.39 19.34
N LYS A 47 -2.66 11.20 20.31
CA LYS A 47 -1.81 12.18 20.97
C LYS A 47 -0.78 11.40 21.78
N GLN A 48 0.50 11.53 21.40
CA GLN A 48 1.60 11.08 22.23
C GLN A 48 1.81 12.12 23.33
N ASP A 49 1.41 11.80 24.55
CA ASP A 49 1.80 12.56 25.73
C ASP A 49 3.28 12.25 26.02
N LEU A 50 4.13 13.27 25.86
CA LEU A 50 5.53 13.23 26.25
C LEU A 50 5.60 13.25 27.78
N VAL A 51 5.72 12.08 28.41
CA VAL A 51 6.12 11.99 29.82
C VAL A 51 7.64 12.04 29.89
N MET A 52 8.16 13.23 30.18
CA MET A 52 9.54 13.43 30.62
C MET A 52 9.59 13.07 32.11
N SER A 53 10.23 11.94 32.45
CA SER A 53 10.63 11.66 33.83
C SER A 53 12.07 11.16 33.82
N GLY A 54 12.96 12.00 34.32
CA GLY A 54 14.34 11.64 34.56
C GLY A 54 14.47 10.74 35.78
N SER A 55 15.35 9.76 35.67
CA SER A 55 16.13 9.31 36.82
C SER A 55 17.54 9.02 36.34
N GLN A 56 18.48 9.76 36.92
CA GLN A 56 19.91 9.56 36.71
C GLN A 56 20.32 8.27 37.43
N HIS A 57 20.70 7.26 36.65
CA HIS A 57 21.63 6.25 37.12
C HIS A 57 22.91 6.38 36.30
N VAL A 58 23.83 7.20 36.82
CA VAL A 58 25.23 7.14 36.45
C VAL A 58 25.74 5.79 36.94
N GLU A 59 25.61 4.76 36.10
CA GLU A 59 26.25 3.48 36.34
C GLU A 59 27.76 3.66 36.17
N ASN A 60 28.47 3.67 37.29
CA ASN A 60 29.92 3.61 37.33
C ASN A 60 30.38 2.36 36.54
N PRO A 61 31.15 2.49 35.44
CA PRO A 61 31.36 1.42 34.44
C PRO A 61 32.37 0.36 34.91
N ASN A 62 32.57 0.20 36.21
CA ASN A 62 33.50 -0.77 36.75
C ASN A 62 32.94 -2.18 36.57
N ILE A 63 33.46 -2.87 35.56
CA ILE A 63 33.14 -4.25 35.12
C ILE A 63 33.14 -5.28 36.28
N PHE A 64 33.81 -4.95 37.39
CA PHE A 64 33.89 -5.76 38.61
C PHE A 64 32.62 -5.78 39.47
N ASN A 65 31.69 -4.84 39.29
CA ASN A 65 30.53 -4.69 40.17
C ASN A 65 29.21 -5.26 39.62
N ASN A 66 29.18 -5.83 38.40
CA ASN A 66 27.95 -6.41 37.85
C ASN A 66 28.15 -7.84 37.31
N PRO A 67 27.86 -8.87 38.13
CA PRO A 67 27.98 -10.29 37.77
C PRO A 67 27.00 -10.75 36.68
N HIS A 68 25.96 -9.97 36.38
CA HIS A 68 24.89 -10.35 35.46
C HIS A 68 25.14 -9.85 34.02
N ARG A 69 26.30 -9.26 33.73
CA ARG A 69 26.65 -8.80 32.38
C ARG A 69 27.66 -9.76 31.75
N PRO A 70 27.44 -10.21 30.51
CA PRO A 70 28.44 -11.01 29.81
C PRO A 70 29.70 -10.16 29.55
N PRO A 71 30.91 -10.73 29.67
CA PRO A 71 32.16 -10.02 29.44
C PRO A 71 32.38 -9.82 27.94
N LEU A 72 31.65 -8.86 27.37
CA LEU A 72 31.83 -8.44 25.99
C LEU A 72 33.05 -7.53 25.89
N ARG A 73 33.82 -7.70 24.81
CA ARG A 73 35.01 -6.90 24.55
C ARG A 73 34.55 -5.49 24.14
N ASP A 74 35.03 -4.48 24.86
CA ASP A 74 34.62 -3.10 24.62
C ASP A 74 35.15 -2.63 23.25
N ASN A 75 34.25 -2.17 22.37
CA ASN A 75 34.62 -1.70 21.04
C ASN A 75 35.25 -0.30 21.19
N GLN A 76 36.57 -0.26 21.32
CA GLN A 76 37.38 0.97 21.49
C GLN A 76 37.24 2.02 20.36
N TYR A 77 36.40 1.78 19.36
CA TYR A 77 36.17 2.71 18.26
C TYR A 77 35.33 3.94 18.67
N PHE A 78 34.63 3.87 19.81
CA PHE A 78 33.91 5.00 20.39
C PHE A 78 34.26 5.08 21.88
N PRO A 79 35.31 5.82 22.27
CA PRO A 79 35.58 6.05 23.69
C PRO A 79 34.34 6.64 24.37
N PRO A 80 33.88 6.09 25.51
CA PRO A 80 32.68 6.58 26.22
C PRO A 80 32.81 8.02 26.72
N ALA A 81 34.03 8.57 26.70
CA ALA A 81 34.36 9.96 27.02
C ALA A 81 34.93 10.76 25.84
N GLY A 82 34.73 10.29 24.58
CA GLY A 82 35.09 11.04 23.37
C GLY A 82 33.92 11.77 22.73
N GLY A 83 32.93 12.17 23.53
CA GLY A 83 31.88 13.07 23.08
C GLY A 83 32.47 14.46 22.82
N ASP A 84 32.18 15.01 21.64
CA ASP A 84 32.22 16.46 21.42
C ASP A 84 31.61 17.18 22.63
N VAL A 85 32.27 18.25 23.09
CA VAL A 85 31.91 19.11 24.24
C VAL A 85 30.49 19.69 24.15
N ARG A 86 29.80 19.51 23.01
CA ARG A 86 28.45 19.99 22.73
C ARG A 86 27.34 18.96 22.92
N GLY A 87 27.64 17.75 23.39
CA GLY A 87 26.62 16.72 23.62
C GLY A 87 26.13 16.13 22.30
N GLY A 88 26.82 15.08 21.86
CA GLY A 88 26.46 14.36 20.63
C GLY A 88 25.06 13.77 20.73
N ILE A 89 24.09 14.41 20.09
CA ILE A 89 22.78 13.84 19.83
C ILE A 89 23.00 12.53 19.04
N PRO A 90 22.52 11.37 19.51
CA PRO A 90 22.58 10.16 18.70
C PRO A 90 21.76 10.40 17.44
N ILE A 91 22.45 10.53 16.31
CA ILE A 91 21.80 10.83 15.03
C ILE A 91 21.18 9.52 14.52
N ASN A 92 19.92 9.25 14.88
CA ASN A 92 19.15 8.12 14.35
C ASN A 92 18.61 8.42 12.94
N ILE A 93 19.44 8.99 12.08
CA ILE A 93 19.15 9.10 10.65
C ILE A 93 19.80 7.91 9.95
N LYS A 94 19.05 7.25 9.07
CA LYS A 94 19.60 6.18 8.24
C LYS A 94 20.76 6.76 7.41
N THR A 95 21.99 6.36 7.73
CA THR A 95 23.22 6.81 7.05
C THR A 95 23.40 6.18 5.66
N ARG A 96 22.57 5.19 5.32
CA ARG A 96 22.45 4.64 3.96
C ARG A 96 21.23 5.25 3.29
N SER A 97 21.33 5.52 1.99
CA SER A 97 20.21 6.02 1.16
C SER A 97 18.93 5.26 1.53
N THR A 98 17.96 5.97 2.09
CA THR A 98 16.63 5.41 2.33
C THR A 98 16.12 4.84 1.02
N GLY A 99 15.64 3.59 1.04
CA GLY A 99 15.08 2.96 -0.15
C GLY A 99 14.10 3.91 -0.81
N GLN A 100 14.25 4.10 -2.12
CA GLN A 100 13.40 5.00 -2.88
C GLN A 100 11.94 4.56 -2.74
N ASP A 101 11.02 5.52 -2.65
CA ASP A 101 9.60 5.22 -2.71
C ASP A 101 9.23 4.68 -4.09
N TYR A 102 8.14 3.92 -4.15
CA TYR A 102 7.64 3.42 -5.42
C TYR A 102 7.01 4.54 -6.22
N THR A 103 7.51 4.74 -7.43
CA THR A 103 6.98 5.70 -8.39
C THR A 103 6.38 4.98 -9.58
N GLN A 104 5.46 5.64 -10.28
CA GLN A 104 4.91 5.10 -11.51
C GLN A 104 5.96 5.22 -12.61
N MET A 105 6.42 4.08 -13.13
CA MET A 105 7.45 3.99 -14.17
C MET A 105 6.86 3.77 -15.57
N GLY A 106 5.57 3.45 -15.66
CA GLY A 106 4.90 3.21 -16.94
C GLY A 106 3.52 2.60 -16.79
N ILE A 107 3.09 1.94 -17.86
CA ILE A 107 1.83 1.20 -17.92
C ILE A 107 2.05 -0.21 -18.50
N LEU A 108 1.16 -1.12 -18.11
CA LEU A 108 1.06 -2.47 -18.59
C LEU A 108 -0.22 -2.58 -19.43
N THR A 109 -0.09 -3.12 -20.63
CA THR A 109 -1.20 -3.30 -21.58
C THR A 109 -1.31 -4.75 -21.98
N LYS A 110 -2.52 -5.31 -21.94
CA LYS A 110 -2.76 -6.69 -22.38
C LYS A 110 -3.13 -6.70 -23.86
N ASN A 111 -2.27 -7.25 -24.70
CA ASN A 111 -2.57 -7.40 -26.13
C ASN A 111 -3.52 -8.61 -26.34
N GLY A 112 -4.59 -8.41 -27.12
CA GLY A 112 -5.46 -9.51 -27.57
C GLY A 112 -6.64 -9.87 -26.65
N SER A 113 -6.95 -9.06 -25.63
CA SER A 113 -8.21 -9.15 -24.88
C SER A 113 -9.26 -8.23 -25.52
N PRO A 114 -10.56 -8.60 -25.56
CA PRO A 114 -11.62 -7.71 -26.05
C PRO A 114 -11.76 -6.44 -25.21
N GLU A 115 -11.33 -6.49 -23.95
CA GLU A 115 -11.22 -5.34 -23.06
C GLU A 115 -9.77 -4.86 -22.99
N ASN A 116 -9.57 -3.57 -23.28
CA ASN A 116 -8.28 -2.89 -23.15
C ASN A 116 -7.94 -2.70 -21.66
N LEU A 117 -7.43 -3.75 -21.01
CA LEU A 117 -6.97 -3.69 -19.62
C LEU A 117 -5.61 -2.97 -19.56
N ILE A 118 -5.60 -1.82 -18.89
CA ILE A 118 -4.42 -0.99 -18.65
C ILE A 118 -4.16 -0.93 -17.15
N LEU A 119 -2.95 -1.27 -16.72
CA LEU A 119 -2.53 -1.25 -15.32
C LEU A 119 -1.29 -0.35 -15.13
N PRO A 120 -1.14 0.36 -14.02
CA PRO A 120 0.06 1.14 -13.75
C PRO A 120 1.23 0.23 -13.35
N LEU A 121 2.41 0.44 -13.95
CA LEU A 121 3.64 -0.21 -13.52
C LEU A 121 4.33 0.67 -12.47
N MET A 122 4.40 0.17 -11.24
CA MET A 122 5.08 0.83 -10.13
C MET A 122 6.48 0.22 -9.96
N GLY A 123 7.48 1.06 -9.70
CA GLY A 123 8.83 0.59 -9.47
C GLY A 123 9.65 1.45 -8.51
N ARG A 124 10.68 0.83 -7.92
CA ARG A 124 11.70 1.50 -7.10
C ARG A 124 13.03 0.78 -7.22
N ARG A 125 14.12 1.49 -6.90
CA ARG A 125 15.45 0.86 -6.78
C ARG A 125 15.53 0.03 -5.50
N THR A 126 16.14 -1.16 -5.60
CA THR A 126 16.41 -2.04 -4.47
C THR A 126 17.58 -1.48 -3.64
N MET A 127 17.53 -1.60 -2.30
CA MET A 127 18.60 -1.10 -1.42
C MET A 127 19.85 -2.00 -1.40
N THR A 128 19.69 -3.29 -1.71
CA THR A 128 20.74 -4.31 -1.59
C THR A 128 21.59 -4.42 -2.87
N GLY A 129 21.08 -4.01 -4.03
CA GLY A 129 21.77 -4.09 -5.33
C GLY A 129 21.75 -2.76 -6.08
N ARG A 130 22.90 -2.35 -6.65
CA ARG A 130 23.07 -1.06 -7.35
C ARG A 130 22.18 -0.92 -8.59
N ASP A 131 21.82 -2.03 -9.22
CA ASP A 131 21.13 -2.07 -10.52
C ASP A 131 19.88 -2.97 -10.51
N LYS A 132 19.31 -3.20 -9.32
CA LYS A 132 18.08 -3.99 -9.18
C LYS A 132 16.90 -3.10 -8.85
N TRP A 133 15.76 -3.51 -9.37
CA TRP A 133 14.50 -2.80 -9.23
C TRP A 133 13.42 -3.72 -8.68
N ASN A 134 12.61 -3.18 -7.80
CA ASN A 134 11.40 -3.85 -7.36
C ASN A 134 10.22 -3.31 -8.15
N TYR A 135 9.38 -4.21 -8.66
CA TYR A 135 8.20 -3.85 -9.45
C TYR A 135 6.94 -4.49 -8.88
N TYR A 136 5.84 -3.74 -8.92
CA TYR A 136 4.50 -4.27 -8.71
C TYR A 136 3.50 -3.50 -9.58
N THR A 137 2.30 -4.04 -9.72
CA THR A 137 1.20 -3.37 -10.40
C THR A 137 -0.01 -3.27 -9.49
N ILE A 138 -0.95 -2.40 -9.81
CA ILE A 138 -2.19 -2.24 -9.06
C ILE A 138 -3.34 -2.63 -9.98
N SER A 139 -4.14 -3.61 -9.56
CA SER A 139 -5.37 -3.95 -10.26
C SER A 139 -6.44 -2.90 -9.98
N ASN A 140 -7.09 -2.41 -11.05
CA ASN A 140 -8.31 -1.61 -10.97
C ASN A 140 -9.58 -2.47 -11.14
N SER A 141 -9.47 -3.80 -11.10
CA SER A 141 -10.63 -4.69 -11.17
C SER A 141 -11.25 -4.85 -9.79
N GLY A 142 -12.33 -4.11 -9.53
CA GLY A 142 -13.15 -4.23 -8.33
C GLY A 142 -13.21 -2.96 -7.47
N SER A 143 -13.83 -3.06 -6.29
CA SER A 143 -14.04 -1.93 -5.38
C SER A 143 -12.78 -1.50 -4.60
N VAL A 144 -11.69 -2.28 -4.66
CA VAL A 144 -10.44 -2.04 -3.93
C VAL A 144 -9.25 -2.21 -4.86
N ASN A 145 -8.34 -1.24 -4.82
CA ASN A 145 -7.06 -1.28 -5.52
C ASN A 145 -6.12 -2.29 -4.85
N THR A 146 -5.96 -3.47 -5.46
CA THR A 146 -5.09 -4.55 -4.95
C THR A 146 -3.72 -4.49 -5.61
N ARG A 147 -2.65 -4.62 -4.81
CA ARG A 147 -1.27 -4.72 -5.32
C ARG A 147 -1.01 -6.14 -5.79
N LEU A 148 -0.58 -6.29 -7.03
CA LEU A 148 -0.24 -7.57 -7.63
C LEU A 148 1.28 -7.67 -7.87
N PRO A 149 1.90 -8.82 -7.55
CA PRO A 149 3.29 -9.06 -7.85
C PRO A 149 3.53 -9.16 -9.36
N VAL A 150 4.68 -8.66 -9.79
CA VAL A 150 5.16 -8.73 -11.17
C VAL A 150 6.37 -9.64 -11.22
N SER A 151 6.38 -10.52 -12.20
CA SER A 151 7.46 -11.48 -12.45
C SER A 151 8.03 -11.29 -13.84
N VAL A 152 9.36 -11.15 -13.91
CA VAL A 152 10.12 -10.93 -15.15
C VAL A 152 11.03 -12.13 -15.36
N LYS A 153 10.98 -12.77 -16.53
CA LYS A 153 11.81 -13.94 -16.88
C LYS A 153 11.73 -15.08 -15.85
N GLY A 154 10.54 -15.29 -15.25
CA GLY A 154 10.31 -16.32 -14.23
C GLY A 154 10.81 -15.96 -12.82
N LYS A 155 11.31 -14.73 -12.61
CA LYS A 155 11.73 -14.24 -11.29
C LYS A 155 10.76 -13.20 -10.76
N SER A 156 10.37 -13.32 -9.48
CA SER A 156 9.51 -12.35 -8.81
C SER A 156 10.25 -11.07 -8.44
N CYS A 157 9.75 -9.93 -8.94
CA CYS A 157 10.36 -8.61 -8.77
C CYS A 157 9.90 -7.90 -7.49
N THR A 158 9.05 -8.51 -6.67
CA THR A 158 8.66 -7.98 -5.36
C THR A 158 9.61 -8.40 -4.24
N SER A 159 10.53 -9.33 -4.51
CA SER A 159 11.51 -9.85 -3.55
C SER A 159 12.53 -8.82 -3.08
N GLU A 160 13.28 -9.14 -2.01
CA GLU A 160 14.36 -8.30 -1.49
C GLU A 160 15.49 -8.07 -2.51
N TYR A 161 15.68 -9.00 -3.45
CA TYR A 161 16.72 -8.93 -4.48
C TYR A 161 16.27 -8.23 -5.77
N GLY A 162 14.97 -7.97 -5.94
CA GLY A 162 14.41 -7.34 -7.13
C GLY A 162 14.72 -8.07 -8.44
N CYS A 163 14.47 -7.38 -9.55
CA CYS A 163 14.74 -7.78 -10.92
C CYS A 163 15.68 -6.80 -11.63
N ASP A 164 16.13 -7.16 -12.82
CA ASP A 164 16.80 -6.23 -13.72
C ASP A 164 15.84 -5.15 -14.21
N ASP A 165 16.39 -4.04 -14.70
CA ASP A 165 15.57 -2.95 -15.24
C ASP A 165 14.78 -3.41 -16.47
N ILE A 166 13.47 -3.15 -16.45
CA ILE A 166 12.55 -3.52 -17.53
C ILE A 166 12.68 -2.51 -18.67
N MET A 167 12.76 -3.00 -19.90
CA MET A 167 12.83 -2.16 -21.10
C MET A 167 11.46 -1.89 -21.71
N ASN A 168 11.36 -0.80 -22.48
CA ASN A 168 10.13 -0.48 -23.20
C ASN A 168 9.79 -1.59 -24.22
N GLY A 169 8.54 -2.02 -24.26
CA GLY A 169 8.06 -3.10 -25.12
C GLY A 169 8.33 -4.52 -24.59
N GLU A 170 9.01 -4.68 -23.46
CA GLU A 170 9.21 -5.98 -22.83
C GLU A 170 7.89 -6.55 -22.29
N GLN A 171 7.86 -7.86 -22.09
CA GLN A 171 6.70 -8.60 -21.62
C GLN A 171 6.90 -9.07 -20.19
N VAL A 172 5.93 -8.81 -19.31
CA VAL A 172 6.00 -9.13 -17.88
C VAL A 172 4.78 -9.92 -17.44
N TYR A 173 4.99 -10.87 -16.54
CA TYR A 173 3.92 -11.72 -16.01
C TYR A 173 3.33 -11.09 -14.75
N VAL A 174 2.00 -11.07 -14.63
CA VAL A 174 1.29 -10.51 -13.47
C VAL A 174 0.53 -11.63 -12.76
N GLU A 175 0.94 -11.95 -11.53
CA GLU A 175 0.49 -13.13 -10.76
C GLU A 175 -0.95 -13.06 -10.23
N GLY A 176 -1.73 -12.03 -10.56
CA GLY A 176 -3.17 -11.96 -10.25
C GLY A 176 -4.10 -12.10 -11.46
N TYR A 177 -3.56 -11.95 -12.68
CA TYR A 177 -4.31 -12.08 -13.93
C TYR A 177 -3.88 -13.29 -14.74
N ASP A 178 -2.94 -14.08 -14.23
CA ASP A 178 -2.31 -15.25 -14.85
C ASP A 178 -1.96 -15.05 -16.32
N SER A 179 -1.49 -13.83 -16.64
CA SER A 179 -1.22 -13.43 -18.01
C SER A 179 -0.09 -12.43 -18.10
N THR A 180 0.46 -12.38 -19.31
CA THR A 180 1.58 -11.51 -19.65
C THR A 180 1.07 -10.20 -20.23
N PHE A 181 1.71 -9.10 -19.84
CA PHE A 181 1.39 -7.75 -20.26
C PHE A 181 2.60 -7.13 -20.96
N LYS A 182 2.33 -6.29 -21.96
CA LYS A 182 3.34 -5.48 -22.63
C LYS A 182 3.57 -4.20 -21.84
N VAL A 183 4.84 -3.91 -21.57
CA VAL A 183 5.30 -2.73 -20.83
C VAL A 183 5.43 -1.56 -21.78
N THR A 184 4.84 -0.43 -21.42
CA THR A 184 5.16 0.88 -21.98
C THR A 184 5.81 1.72 -20.88
N LYS A 185 7.12 1.88 -20.95
CA LYS A 185 7.91 2.60 -19.92
C LYS A 185 7.91 4.09 -20.22
N TYR A 186 7.74 4.90 -19.17
CA TYR A 186 7.88 6.34 -19.27
C TYR A 186 9.35 6.73 -19.38
N GLU A 187 9.61 7.78 -20.14
CA GLU A 187 10.94 8.35 -20.27
C GLU A 187 11.29 9.12 -18.98
N ASN A 188 12.57 9.16 -18.66
CA ASN A 188 13.04 9.98 -17.54
C ASN A 188 12.92 11.44 -17.94
N ASN A 189 12.38 12.28 -17.06
CA ASN A 189 12.43 13.71 -17.28
C ASN A 189 13.89 14.17 -17.24
N GLU A 190 14.31 14.94 -18.24
CA GLU A 190 15.63 15.54 -18.25
C GLU A 190 15.73 16.59 -17.14
N PHE A 191 16.95 16.81 -16.64
CA PHE A 191 17.17 17.86 -15.66
C PHE A 191 16.90 19.22 -16.29
N GLN A 192 15.82 19.87 -15.88
CA GLN A 192 15.53 21.24 -16.29
C GLN A 192 16.21 22.21 -15.32
N TYR A 193 17.01 23.13 -15.85
CA TYR A 193 17.56 24.22 -15.07
C TYR A 193 16.44 25.17 -14.65
N ILE A 194 16.25 25.32 -13.35
CA ILE A 194 15.37 26.34 -12.78
C ILE A 194 16.27 27.51 -12.37
N PRO A 195 16.31 28.62 -13.13
CA PRO A 195 17.01 29.82 -12.67
C PRO A 195 16.32 30.32 -11.40
N VAL A 196 17.05 30.28 -10.29
CA VAL A 196 16.63 30.94 -9.05
C VAL A 196 16.89 32.43 -9.22
N ILE A 197 15.84 33.25 -9.03
CA ILE A 197 15.95 34.72 -8.95
C ILE A 197 16.39 35.11 -7.54
#